data_AF-A0A4V4H8X5-F1
#
_entry.id   AF-A0A4V4H8X5-F1
#
_cell.length_a   1.000
_cell.length_b   1.000
_cell.length_c   1.000
_cell.angle_alpha   90.00
_cell.angle_beta   90.00
_cell.angle_gamma   90.00
#
_symmetry.space_group_name_H-M   'P 1'
#
loop_
_entity.id
_entity.type
_entity.pdbx_description
1 polymer ?
#
loop_
_entity_poly.entity_id
_entity_poly.type
_entity_poly.pdbx_seq_one_letter_code
_entity_poly.pdbx_strand_id
1 'polypeptide(L)'
;MLPFASISEAEAALGRNLTSAETVWFRYSAGMHDFWLYAHNIVFILLVYTLAPLPVALVELMRPKAIHRYKLQQKIHVPVADVLRCYRNVVKTFVFAVGPLQLFSFPTIKVRRPSCTSIQFLVCVNMFMI
;
A
#
# COMPACT_ATOMS: atom_id res chain seq x y z
N MET A 1 2.60 16.38 -2.17
CA MET A 1 3.17 17.50 -1.39
C MET A 1 2.70 17.43 0.04
N LEU A 2 3.64 17.42 0.98
CA LEU A 2 3.31 17.77 2.36
C LEU A 2 2.90 19.25 2.40
N PRO A 3 1.80 19.61 3.06
CA PRO A 3 1.34 21.00 3.15
C PRO A 3 2.10 21.80 4.22
N PHE A 4 2.98 21.16 5.00
CA PHE A 4 3.66 21.75 6.14
C PHE A 4 5.12 22.03 5.81
N ALA A 5 5.60 23.21 6.19
CA ALA A 5 6.98 23.63 5.98
C ALA A 5 7.92 23.11 7.09
N SER A 6 7.38 22.76 8.25
CA SER A 6 8.18 22.32 9.41
C SER A 6 7.51 21.21 10.21
N ILE A 7 8.34 20.48 10.98
CA ILE A 7 7.88 19.45 11.92
C ILE A 7 6.94 20.07 12.97
N SER A 8 7.28 21.25 13.50
CA SER A 8 6.46 21.96 14.49
C SER A 8 5.07 22.33 13.96
N GLU A 9 4.97 22.70 12.68
CA GLU A 9 3.69 23.00 12.04
C GLU A 9 2.86 21.73 11.84
N ALA A 10 3.50 20.62 11.46
CA ALA A 10 2.85 19.33 11.34
C ALA A 10 2.35 18.82 12.71
N GLU A 11 3.13 18.98 13.78
CA GLU A 11 2.74 18.62 15.16
C GLU A 11 1.57 19.47 15.67
N ALA A 12 1.61 20.79 15.40
CA ALA A 12 0.52 21.70 15.74
C ALA A 12 -0.79 21.33 15.01
N ALA A 13 -0.70 20.93 13.73
CA ALA A 13 -1.86 20.49 12.96
C ALA A 13 -2.42 19.13 13.41
N LEU A 14 -1.55 18.22 13.87
CA LEU A 14 -1.94 16.89 14.37
C LEU A 14 -2.41 16.91 15.83
N GLY A 15 -2.12 17.98 16.58
CA GLY A 15 -2.42 18.08 18.01
C GLY A 15 -1.62 17.09 18.87
N ARG A 16 -0.56 16.49 18.31
CA ARG A 16 0.34 15.54 18.97
C ARG A 16 1.75 15.61 18.37
N ASN A 17 2.74 15.16 19.12
CA ASN A 17 4.10 15.00 18.61
C ASN A 17 4.16 13.90 17.54
N LEU A 18 5.11 14.05 16.61
CA LEU A 18 5.38 13.05 15.59
C LEU A 18 6.14 11.86 16.20
N THR A 19 5.77 10.65 15.77
CA THR A 19 6.54 9.44 16.08
C THR A 19 7.86 9.43 15.29
N SER A 20 8.84 8.63 15.73
CA SER A 20 10.15 8.53 15.07
C SER A 20 10.04 8.17 13.59
N ALA A 21 9.15 7.24 13.24
CA ALA A 21 8.89 6.84 11.86
C ALA A 21 8.31 7.99 11.03
N GLU A 22 7.36 8.74 11.59
CA GLU A 22 6.75 9.91 10.93
C GLU A 22 7.76 11.04 10.73
N THR A 23 8.64 11.30 11.70
CA THR A 23 9.72 12.30 11.56
C THR A 23 10.69 11.92 10.44
N VAL A 24 11.08 10.64 10.35
CA VAL A 24 11.96 10.15 9.28
C VAL A 24 11.28 10.30 7.91
N TRP A 25 10.00 9.90 7.82
CA TRP A 25 9.23 10.06 6.59
C TRP A 25 9.07 11.53 6.19
N PHE A 26 8.82 12.43 7.14
CA PHE A 26 8.72 13.87 6.91
C PHE A 26 10.01 14.44 6.32
N ARG A 27 11.17 14.10 6.91
CA ARG A 27 12.47 14.55 6.42
C ARG A 27 12.79 14.01 5.03
N TYR A 28 12.47 12.74 4.78
CA TYR A 28 12.63 12.14 3.45
C TYR A 28 11.77 12.82 2.40
N SER A 29 10.49 13.04 2.71
CA SER A 29 9.53 13.60 1.75
C SER A 29 9.69 15.10 1.51
N ALA A 30 10.24 15.85 2.47
CA ALA A 30 10.54 17.28 2.29
C ALA A 30 11.56 17.54 1.17
N GLY A 31 12.50 16.63 0.93
CA GLY A 31 13.53 16.77 -0.11
C GLY A 31 13.20 16.09 -1.45
N MET A 32 12.07 15.39 -1.54
CA MET A 32 11.74 14.54 -2.70
C MET A 32 10.76 15.21 -3.65
N HIS A 33 10.99 15.02 -4.96
CA HIS A 33 10.04 15.50 -5.96
C HIS A 33 8.71 14.73 -5.84
N ASP A 34 7.65 15.49 -6.05
CA ASP A 34 6.28 15.10 -5.83
C ASP A 34 5.83 13.87 -6.61
N PHE A 35 6.39 13.70 -7.81
CA PHE A 35 6.18 12.53 -8.65
C PHE A 35 6.72 11.26 -8.00
N TRP A 36 7.90 11.32 -7.36
CA TRP A 36 8.49 10.16 -6.70
C TRP A 36 7.68 9.77 -5.48
N LEU A 37 7.25 10.73 -4.65
CA LEU A 37 6.36 10.46 -3.52
C LEU A 37 5.05 9.81 -3.98
N TYR A 38 4.50 10.27 -5.10
CA TYR A 38 3.33 9.63 -5.69
C TYR A 38 3.63 8.19 -6.13
N ALA A 39 4.75 7.94 -6.80
CA ALA A 39 5.16 6.60 -7.21
C ALA A 39 5.38 5.63 -6.04
N HIS A 40 5.80 6.10 -4.86
CA HIS A 40 5.92 5.24 -3.66
C HIS A 40 4.58 4.60 -3.25
N ASN A 41 3.44 5.25 -3.54
CA ASN A 41 2.11 4.66 -3.28
C ASN A 41 1.93 3.33 -4.03
N ILE A 42 2.50 3.19 -5.24
CA ILE A 42 2.42 1.94 -6.01
C ILE A 42 3.14 0.82 -5.25
N VAL A 43 4.30 1.12 -4.67
CA VAL A 43 5.08 0.17 -3.87
C VAL A 43 4.33 -0.22 -2.59
N PHE A 44 3.74 0.75 -1.88
CA PHE A 44 2.95 0.46 -0.68
C PHE A 44 1.75 -0.42 -0.97
N ILE A 45 1.00 -0.12 -2.04
CA ILE A 45 -0.15 -0.93 -2.43
C ILE A 45 0.31 -2.35 -2.81
N LEU A 46 1.38 -2.49 -3.61
CA LEU A 46 1.92 -3.80 -3.95
C LEU A 46 2.33 -4.60 -2.70
N LEU A 47 2.94 -3.95 -1.71
CA LEU A 47 3.34 -4.56 -0.45
C LEU A 47 2.13 -5.03 0.34
N VAL A 48 1.09 -4.21 0.48
CA VAL A 48 -0.16 -4.60 1.18
C VAL A 48 -0.84 -5.77 0.48
N TYR A 49 -0.99 -5.71 -0.84
CA TYR A 49 -1.58 -6.79 -1.63
C TYR A 49 -0.74 -8.06 -1.64
N THR A 50 0.54 -7.99 -1.31
CA THR A 50 1.41 -9.16 -1.15
C THR A 50 1.31 -9.73 0.27
N LEU A 51 1.36 -8.88 1.30
CA LEU A 51 1.36 -9.30 2.69
C LEU A 51 0.00 -9.77 3.19
N ALA A 52 -1.11 -9.15 2.77
CA ALA A 52 -2.45 -9.52 3.21
C ALA A 52 -2.84 -10.98 2.85
N PRO A 53 -2.62 -11.48 1.61
CA PRO A 53 -2.93 -12.86 1.27
C PRO A 53 -1.87 -13.87 1.73
N LEU A 54 -0.66 -13.43 2.10
CA LEU A 54 0.45 -14.32 2.45
C LEU A 54 0.13 -15.25 3.65
N PRO A 55 -0.45 -14.78 4.78
CA PRO A 55 -0.86 -15.67 5.86
C PRO A 55 -1.83 -16.75 5.41
N VAL A 56 -2.81 -16.40 4.58
CA VAL A 56 -3.81 -17.34 4.05
C VAL A 56 -3.15 -18.38 3.15
N ALA A 57 -2.26 -17.94 2.26
CA ALA A 57 -1.49 -18.84 1.41
C ALA A 57 -0.60 -19.79 2.23
N LEU A 58 0.10 -19.29 3.25
CA LEU A 58 0.94 -20.11 4.14
C LEU A 58 0.11 -21.14 4.90
N VAL A 59 -1.03 -20.74 5.45
CA VAL A 59 -1.98 -21.66 6.12
C VAL A 59 -2.44 -22.75 5.17
N GLU A 60 -2.76 -22.40 3.93
CA GLU A 60 -3.16 -23.35 2.89
C GLU A 60 -2.06 -24.36 2.55
N LEU A 61 -0.81 -23.88 2.46
CA LEU A 61 0.37 -24.69 2.19
C LEU A 61 0.76 -25.61 3.36
N MET A 62 0.68 -25.12 4.60
CA MET A 62 1.06 -25.86 5.81
C MET A 62 0.07 -26.98 6.17
N ARG A 63 -1.15 -26.93 5.65
CA ARG A 63 -2.20 -27.95 5.84
C ARG A 63 -2.42 -28.33 7.32
N PRO A 64 -2.64 -27.36 8.23
CA PRO A 64 -2.89 -27.69 9.62
C PRO A 64 -4.17 -28.52 9.77
N LYS A 65 -4.10 -29.61 10.53
CA LYS A 65 -5.23 -30.53 10.77
C LYS A 65 -6.45 -29.81 11.37
N ALA A 66 -6.25 -28.71 12.09
CA ALA A 66 -7.30 -27.88 12.67
C ALA A 66 -8.21 -27.23 11.61
N ILE A 67 -7.64 -26.79 10.47
CA ILE A 67 -8.37 -26.03 9.44
C ILE A 67 -8.99 -26.96 8.39
N HIS A 68 -8.48 -28.19 8.29
CA HIS A 68 -9.00 -29.19 7.36
C HIS A 68 -10.51 -29.46 7.53
N ARG A 69 -11.04 -29.37 8.77
CA ARG A 69 -12.47 -29.56 9.06
C ARG A 69 -13.38 -28.42 8.58
N TYR A 70 -12.83 -27.23 8.35
CA TYR A 70 -13.60 -26.03 7.97
C TYR A 70 -13.56 -25.74 6.46
N LYS A 71 -12.84 -26.54 5.67
CA LYS A 71 -12.79 -26.40 4.22
C LYS A 71 -14.06 -26.95 3.55
N LEU A 72 -14.69 -26.13 2.71
CA LEU A 72 -15.79 -26.55 1.83
C LEU A 72 -15.38 -27.65 0.84
N GLN A 73 -14.11 -27.67 0.39
CA GLN A 73 -13.59 -28.70 -0.52
C GLN A 73 -12.28 -29.31 0.01
N GLN A 74 -12.42 -30.36 0.84
CA GLN A 74 -11.29 -31.02 1.51
C GLN A 74 -10.38 -31.83 0.58
N LYS A 75 -10.92 -32.30 -0.56
CA LYS A 75 -10.23 -33.21 -1.50
C LYS A 75 -9.39 -32.50 -2.56
N ILE A 76 -9.51 -31.17 -2.66
CA ILE A 76 -8.73 -30.37 -3.60
C ILE A 76 -7.49 -29.86 -2.88
N HIS A 77 -6.32 -30.17 -3.44
CA HIS A 77 -5.04 -29.73 -2.93
C HIS A 77 -4.41 -28.79 -3.94
N VAL A 78 -4.21 -27.53 -3.55
CA VAL A 78 -3.48 -26.58 -4.38
C VAL A 78 -1.98 -26.84 -4.22
N PRO A 79 -1.25 -27.18 -5.29
CA PRO A 79 0.20 -27.32 -5.21
C PRO A 79 0.86 -25.94 -5.07
N VAL A 80 2.05 -25.92 -4.45
CA VAL A 80 2.84 -24.69 -4.25
C VAL A 80 3.09 -23.96 -5.57
N ALA A 81 3.31 -24.72 -6.65
CA ALA A 81 3.53 -24.18 -8.00
C ALA A 81 2.35 -23.32 -8.50
N ASP A 82 1.11 -23.70 -8.18
CA ASP A 82 -0.07 -22.95 -8.60
C ASP A 82 -0.26 -21.67 -7.78
N VAL A 83 0.07 -21.71 -6.49
CA VAL A 83 0.07 -20.51 -5.63
C VAL A 83 1.12 -19.51 -6.10
N LEU A 84 2.34 -19.97 -6.40
CA LEU A 84 3.40 -19.10 -6.93
C LEU A 84 3.06 -18.55 -8.32
N ARG A 85 2.43 -19.37 -9.18
CA ARG A 85 1.96 -18.92 -10.50
C ARG A 85 0.88 -17.85 -10.36
N CYS A 86 -0.09 -18.05 -9.46
CA CYS A 86 -1.13 -17.08 -9.16
C CYS A 86 -0.53 -15.76 -8.67
N TYR A 87 0.37 -15.82 -7.67
CA TYR A 87 1.07 -14.65 -7.15
C TYR A 87 1.82 -13.89 -8.25
N ARG A 88 2.61 -14.61 -9.07
CA ARG A 88 3.34 -14.01 -10.18
C ARG A 88 2.42 -13.33 -11.19
N ASN A 89 1.26 -13.94 -11.49
CA ASN A 89 0.28 -13.37 -12.40
C ASN A 89 -0.34 -12.09 -11.82
N VAL A 90 -0.68 -12.07 -10.53
CA VAL A 90 -1.23 -10.88 -9.85
C VAL A 90 -0.20 -9.76 -9.82
N VAL A 91 1.04 -10.04 -9.42
CA VAL A 91 2.12 -9.04 -9.41
C VAL A 91 2.37 -8.50 -10.82
N LYS A 92 2.35 -9.37 -11.85
CA LYS A 92 2.48 -8.95 -13.24
C LYS A 92 1.33 -8.02 -13.65
N THR A 93 0.08 -8.36 -13.38
CA THR A 93 -1.07 -7.49 -13.69
C THR A 93 -0.95 -6.16 -12.95
N PHE A 94 -0.53 -6.19 -11.68
CA PHE A 94 -0.36 -4.98 -10.89
C PHE A 94 0.71 -4.06 -11.50
N VAL A 95 1.87 -4.61 -11.86
CA VAL A 95 2.98 -3.84 -12.44
C VAL A 95 2.67 -3.35 -13.85
N PHE A 96 2.00 -4.13 -14.70
CA PHE A 96 1.78 -3.79 -16.11
C PHE A 96 0.47 -3.06 -16.39
N ALA A 97 -0.54 -3.19 -15.55
CA ALA A 97 -1.82 -2.49 -15.71
C ALA A 97 -2.00 -1.39 -14.66
N VAL A 98 -1.97 -1.76 -13.38
CA VAL A 98 -2.30 -0.82 -12.28
C VAL A 98 -1.23 0.24 -12.12
N GLY A 99 0.06 -0.13 -12.18
CA GLY A 99 1.19 0.80 -12.06
C GLY A 99 1.16 1.93 -13.10
N PRO A 100 1.12 1.63 -14.41
CA PRO A 100 1.02 2.63 -15.46
C PRO A 100 -0.24 3.48 -15.34
N LEU A 101 -1.39 2.86 -15.07
CA LEU A 101 -2.65 3.58 -14.88
C LEU A 101 -2.53 4.61 -13.74
N GLN A 102 -1.90 4.22 -12.63
CA GLN A 102 -1.65 5.10 -11.50
C GLN A 102 -0.71 6.23 -11.89
N LEU A 103 0.40 5.95 -12.58
CA LEU A 103 1.37 6.96 -13.04
C LEU A 103 0.76 7.96 -14.05
N PHE A 104 0.00 7.49 -15.03
CA PHE A 104 -0.70 8.34 -15.99
C PHE A 104 -1.80 9.19 -15.34
N SER A 105 -2.31 8.79 -14.18
CA SER A 105 -3.27 9.58 -13.40
C SER A 105 -2.63 10.76 -12.66
N PHE A 106 -1.30 10.79 -12.50
CA PHE A 106 -0.57 11.87 -11.82
C PHE A 106 -0.84 13.28 -12.39
N PRO A 107 -0.72 13.55 -13.71
CA PRO A 107 -1.02 14.88 -14.27
C PRO A 107 -2.47 15.31 -13.98
N THR A 108 -3.43 14.40 -14.05
CA THR A 108 -4.84 14.68 -13.76
C THR A 108 -5.06 15.09 -12.31
N ILE A 109 -4.34 14.49 -11.36
CA ILE A 109 -4.39 14.81 -9.94
C ILE A 109 -3.71 16.17 -9.67
N LYS A 110 -2.57 16.44 -10.32
CA LYS A 110 -1.82 17.70 -10.17
C LYS A 110 -2.58 18.90 -10.75
N VAL A 111 -3.27 18.72 -11.89
CA VAL A 111 -4.05 19.79 -12.54
C VAL A 111 -5.35 20.12 -11.79
N ARG A 112 -6.00 19.13 -11.16
CA ARG A 112 -7.29 19.35 -10.48
C ARG A 112 -7.21 19.91 -9.05
N ARG A 113 -6.03 20.05 -8.44
CA ARG A 113 -5.93 20.48 -7.04
C ARG A 113 -4.81 21.50 -6.81
N PRO A 114 -5.09 22.82 -6.88
CA PRO A 114 -4.07 23.82 -6.62
C PRO A 114 -3.66 23.90 -5.14
N SER A 115 -4.53 23.66 -4.16
CA SER A 115 -4.14 23.87 -2.74
C SER A 115 -5.01 23.20 -1.67
N CYS A 116 -5.97 22.32 -2.01
CA CYS A 116 -6.89 21.80 -0.99
C CYS A 116 -7.18 20.29 -1.15
N THR A 117 -7.08 19.57 -0.02
CA THR A 117 -7.56 18.21 0.27
C THR A 117 -6.86 16.97 -0.35
N SER A 118 -5.55 16.98 -0.58
CA SER A 118 -4.81 15.70 -0.78
C SER A 118 -4.77 14.82 0.49
N ILE A 119 -5.05 15.43 1.65
CA ILE A 119 -5.29 14.72 2.92
C ILE A 119 -6.43 13.71 2.76
N GLN A 120 -7.48 13.95 1.98
CA GLN A 120 -8.62 13.01 1.97
C GLN A 120 -8.37 11.72 1.17
N PHE A 121 -7.48 11.73 0.18
CA PHE A 121 -7.14 10.51 -0.57
C PHE A 121 -5.99 9.74 0.10
N LEU A 122 -5.01 10.46 0.69
CA LEU A 122 -3.93 9.82 1.43
C LEU A 122 -4.35 9.41 2.85
N VAL A 123 -5.26 10.14 3.53
CA VAL A 123 -5.86 9.71 4.81
C VAL A 123 -6.86 8.58 4.57
N CYS A 124 -7.66 8.54 3.50
CA CYS A 124 -8.48 7.34 3.24
C CYS A 124 -7.66 6.06 3.01
N VAL A 125 -6.42 6.17 2.50
CA VAL A 125 -5.55 5.00 2.28
C VAL A 125 -4.62 4.73 3.48
N ASN A 126 -4.06 5.76 4.14
CA ASN A 126 -3.23 5.59 5.35
C ASN A 126 -4.05 5.34 6.62
N MET A 127 -5.32 5.78 6.71
CA MET A 127 -6.23 5.42 7.81
C MET A 127 -6.77 3.99 7.70
N PHE A 128 -6.51 3.31 6.57
CA PHE A 128 -6.72 1.86 6.45
C PHE A 128 -5.52 1.05 6.94
N MET A 129 -4.41 1.71 7.29
CA MET A 129 -3.14 1.07 7.66
C MET A 129 -2.57 1.60 8.99
N ILE A 130 -3.43 2.16 9.85
CA ILE A 130 -3.21 2.37 11.29
C ILE A 130 -4.49 1.91 12.00
#